data_AF-R5BHN8-F1
#
_entry.id   AF-R5BHN8-F1
#
_cell.length_a   1.000
_cell.length_b   1.000
_cell.length_c   1.000
_cell.angle_alpha   90.00
_cell.angle_beta   90.00
_cell.angle_gamma   90.00
#
_symmetry.space_group_name_H-M   'P 1'
#
loop_
_entity.id
_entity.type
_entity.pdbx_description
1 polymer ?
#
loop_
_entity_poly.entity_id
_entity_poly.type
_entity_poly.pdbx_seq_one_letter_code
_entity_poly.pdbx_strand_id
1 'polypeptide(L)' 'MNIHKLFHKMSEDDLRLIWQDYAESKITGKRCESFVKYARMYKSELYPDGYLDLTMIIDIIEKQFFIEIAERHFGKEE' A
#
# COMPACT_ATOMS: atom_id res chain seq x y z
N MET A 1 10.27 8.54 -6.53
CA MET A 1 8.90 8.36 -6.00
C MET A 1 8.86 8.91 -4.58
N ASN A 2 7.93 9.81 -4.24
CA ASN A 2 7.80 10.30 -2.86
C ASN A 2 6.96 9.27 -2.08
N ILE A 3 7.50 8.73 -0.99
CA ILE A 3 6.85 7.64 -0.22
C ILE A 3 5.47 8.02 0.30
N HIS A 4 5.25 9.32 0.55
CA HIS A 4 4.01 9.87 1.08
C HIS A 4 2.85 9.91 0.08
N LYS A 5 3.06 9.48 -1.18
CA LYS A 5 2.07 9.58 -2.26
C LYS A 5 2.10 8.39 -3.22
N LEU A 6 2.36 7.19 -2.70
CA LEU A 6 2.45 5.98 -3.53
C LEU A 6 1.14 5.71 -4.30
N PHE A 7 0.01 5.90 -3.62
CA PHE A 7 -1.32 5.58 -4.13
C PHE A 7 -2.07 6.81 -4.70
N HIS A 8 -1.50 8.00 -4.58
CA HIS A 8 -2.15 9.27 -4.91
C HIS A 8 -2.66 9.39 -6.36
N LYS A 9 -1.97 8.76 -7.32
CA LYS A 9 -2.35 8.79 -8.74
C LYS A 9 -3.19 7.59 -9.18
N MET A 10 -3.51 6.67 -8.27
CA MET A 10 -4.28 5.48 -8.61
C MET A 10 -5.76 5.81 -8.76
N SER A 11 -6.45 5.09 -9.65
CA SER A 11 -7.90 5.22 -9.79
C SER A 11 -8.62 4.62 -8.58
N GLU A 12 -9.89 4.98 -8.36
CA GLU A 12 -10.69 4.34 -7.30
C GLU A 12 -10.87 2.84 -7.54
N ASP A 13 -10.97 2.41 -8.80
CA ASP A 13 -11.07 0.99 -9.15
C ASP A 13 -9.79 0.22 -8.79
N ASP A 14 -8.62 0.79 -9.04
CA ASP A 14 -7.37 0.16 -8.65
C ASP A 14 -7.22 0.07 -7.13
N LEU A 15 -7.62 1.12 -6.41
CA LEU A 15 -7.64 1.11 -4.94
C LEU A 15 -8.61 0.06 -4.40
N ARG A 16 -9.76 -0.14 -5.06
CA ARG A 16 -10.73 -1.17 -4.72
C ARG A 16 -10.17 -2.57 -4.91
N LEU A 17 -9.39 -2.81 -5.97
CA LEU A 17 -8.73 -4.10 -6.18
C LEU A 17 -7.72 -4.41 -5.06
N ILE A 18 -6.93 -3.41 -4.64
CA ILE A 18 -6.00 -3.57 -3.52
C ILE A 18 -6.77 -3.84 -2.22
N TRP A 19 -7.88 -3.13 -1.99
CA TRP A 19 -8.74 -3.36 -0.83
C TRP A 19 -9.31 -4.79 -0.79
N GLN A 20 -9.76 -5.32 -1.93
CA GLN A 20 -10.29 -6.68 -2.04
C GLN A 20 -9.23 -7.72 -1.70
N ASP A 21 -8.04 -7.60 -2.26
CA ASP A 21 -6.91 -8.48 -1.96
C ASP A 21 -6.49 -8.39 -0.47
N TYR A 22 -6.50 -7.19 0.10
CA TYR A 22 -6.29 -7.01 1.54
C TYR A 22 -7.36 -7.73 2.37
N ALA A 23 -8.64 -7.57 2.03
CA ALA A 23 -9.73 -8.22 2.76
C ALA A 23 -9.63 -9.76 2.67
N GLU A 24 -9.32 -10.30 1.49
CA GLU A 24 -9.08 -11.73 1.30
C GLU A 24 -7.88 -12.23 2.13
N SER A 25 -6.81 -11.44 2.22
CA SER A 25 -5.64 -11.78 3.03
C SER A 25 -5.98 -11.96 4.51
N LYS A 26 -6.89 -11.12 5.06
CA LYS A 26 -7.34 -11.23 6.46
C LYS A 26 -8.24 -12.44 6.69
N ILE A 27 -9.03 -12.85 5.69
CA ILE A 27 -9.87 -14.06 5.77
C ILE A 27 -8.99 -15.32 5.71
N THR A 28 -8.01 -15.34 4.82
CA THR A 28 -7.20 -16.54 4.54
C THR A 28 -5.98 -16.67 5.45
N GLY A 29 -5.62 -15.62 6.19
CA GLY A 29 -4.39 -15.56 6.99
C GLY A 29 -3.12 -15.48 6.14
N LYS A 30 -3.24 -15.30 4.82
CA LYS A 30 -2.13 -15.09 3.90
C LYS A 30 -1.72 -13.61 3.87
N ARG A 31 -0.60 -13.32 3.22
CA ARG A 31 -0.17 -11.94 2.96
C ARG A 31 -1.00 -11.35 1.82
N CYS A 32 -1.20 -10.03 1.84
CA CYS A 32 -1.78 -9.27 0.73
C CYS A 32 -0.73 -9.14 -0.38
N GLU A 33 -0.96 -9.77 -1.53
CA GLU A 33 0.01 -9.82 -2.64
C GLU A 33 0.18 -8.45 -3.31
N SER A 34 -0.84 -7.61 -3.28
CA SER A 34 -0.78 -6.22 -3.71
C SER A 34 0.26 -5.45 -2.89
N PHE A 35 0.26 -5.58 -1.56
CA PHE A 35 1.27 -4.93 -0.73
C PHE A 35 2.66 -5.49 -0.96
N VAL A 36 2.80 -6.80 -1.17
CA VAL A 36 4.08 -7.43 -1.51
C VAL A 36 4.65 -6.86 -2.82
N LYS A 37 3.80 -6.69 -3.84
CA LYS A 37 4.18 -6.08 -5.13
C LYS A 37 4.72 -4.66 -4.92
N TYR A 38 3.98 -3.81 -4.20
CA TYR A 38 4.41 -2.44 -3.94
C TYR A 38 5.65 -2.37 -3.03
N ALA A 39 5.79 -3.29 -2.09
CA ALA A 39 6.97 -3.37 -1.23
C ALA A 39 8.24 -3.73 -2.02
N ARG A 40 8.13 -4.64 -3.00
CA ARG A 40 9.23 -4.98 -3.91
C ARG A 40 9.62 -3.78 -4.78
N MET A 41 8.65 -3.09 -5.38
CA MET A 41 8.89 -1.87 -6.15
C MET A 41 9.57 -0.79 -5.31
N TYR A 42 9.08 -0.58 -4.09
CA TYR A 42 9.65 0.37 -3.14
C TYR A 42 11.11 0.03 -2.82
N LYS A 43 11.40 -1.25 -2.52
CA LYS A 43 12.76 -1.70 -2.23
C LYS A 43 13.71 -1.48 -3.42
N SER A 44 13.27 -1.78 -4.64
CA SER A 44 14.10 -1.62 -5.84
C SER A 44 14.35 -0.16 -6.22
N GLU A 45 13.37 0.73 -6.01
CA GLU A 45 13.44 2.11 -6.51
C GLU A 45 14.00 3.12 -5.50
N LEU A 46 13.79 2.89 -4.19
CA LEU A 46 14.05 3.91 -3.16
C LEU A 46 15.07 3.48 -2.11
N TYR A 47 15.24 2.18 -1.88
CA TYR A 47 16.13 1.65 -0.84
C TYR A 47 16.90 0.39 -1.30
N PRO A 48 17.69 0.47 -2.39
CA PRO A 48 18.48 -0.67 -2.84
C PRO A 48 19.50 -1.13 -1.77
N ASP A 49 20.06 -0.19 -1.00
CA ASP A 49 21.04 -0.44 0.07
C ASP A 49 20.44 -0.36 1.49
N GLY A 50 19.11 -0.30 1.61
CA GLY A 50 18.43 -0.09 2.89
C GLY A 50 18.37 -1.32 3.79
N TYR A 51 18.58 -1.12 5.09
CA TYR A 51 18.48 -2.16 6.14
C TYR A 51 17.05 -2.66 6.40
N LEU A 52 16.04 -2.07 5.76
CA LEU A 52 14.65 -2.48 5.96
C LEU A 52 14.39 -3.82 5.26
N ASP A 53 13.94 -4.80 6.04
CA ASP A 53 13.47 -6.05 5.49
C ASP A 53 12.11 -5.87 4.79
N LEU A 54 11.71 -6.88 4.01
CA LEU A 54 10.50 -6.83 3.21
C LEU A 54 9.23 -6.68 4.08
N THR A 55 9.22 -7.22 5.30
CA THR A 55 8.07 -7.13 6.21
C THR A 55 7.89 -5.69 6.68
N MET A 56 8.96 -5.03 7.10
CA MET A 56 8.90 -3.62 7.52
C MET A 56 8.42 -2.72 6.38
N ILE A 57 8.84 -3.03 5.14
CA ILE A 57 8.38 -2.27 3.97
C ILE A 57 6.89 -2.52 3.73
N ILE A 58 6.41 -3.77 3.83
CA ILE A 58 4.98 -4.09 3.70
C ILE A 58 4.15 -3.30 4.72
N ASP A 59 4.59 -3.21 5.98
CA ASP A 59 3.89 -2.42 7.01
C ASP A 59 3.79 -0.92 6.63
N ILE A 60 4.83 -0.37 5.99
CA ILE A 60 4.82 1.01 5.49
C ILE A 60 3.83 1.15 4.33
N ILE A 61 3.84 0.21 3.38
CA ILE A 61 2.91 0.20 2.24
C ILE A 61 1.46 0.12 2.74
N GLU A 62 1.18 -0.77 3.70
CA GLU A 62 -0.15 -0.93 4.29
C GLU A 62 -0.62 0.38 4.93
N LYS A 63 0.20 1.03 5.75
CA LYS A 63 -0.13 2.33 6.35
C LYS A 63 -0.41 3.42 5.31
N GLN A 64 0.42 3.50 4.27
CA GLN A 64 0.24 4.49 3.18
C GLN A 64 -1.06 4.24 2.42
N PHE A 65 -1.41 2.97 2.18
CA PHE A 65 -2.67 2.61 1.53
C PHE A 65 -3.88 3.08 2.35
N PHE A 66 -3.88 2.83 3.66
CA PHE A 66 -4.99 3.27 4.52
C PHE A 66 -5.10 4.79 4.66
N ILE A 67 -3.98 5.51 4.66
CA ILE A 67 -4.00 6.98 4.63
C ILE A 67 -4.69 7.48 3.35
N GLU A 68 -4.32 6.94 2.18
CA GLU A 68 -4.94 7.33 0.90
C GLU A 68 -6.45 7.05 0.90
N ILE A 69 -6.87 5.86 1.35
CA ILE A 69 -8.29 5.52 1.47
C ILE A 69 -8.99 6.50 2.42
N ALA A 70 -8.37 6.81 3.56
CA ALA A 70 -8.95 7.69 4.54
C ALA A 70 -9.14 9.11 3.99
N GLU A 71 -8.12 9.67 3.33
CA GLU A 71 -8.17 11.00 2.73
C GLU A 71 -9.23 11.08 1.62
N ARG A 72 -9.35 10.07 0.75
CA ARG A 72 -10.31 10.09 -0.36
C ARG A 72 -11.76 9.95 0.09
N HIS A 73 -12.01 9.11 1.09
CA HIS A 73 -13.36 8.74 1.50
C HIS A 73 -13.88 9.52 2.72
N PHE A 74 -13.00 10.00 3.58
CA PHE A 74 -13.37 10.68 4.83
C PHE A 74 -12.74 12.07 4.98
N GLY A 75 -11.78 12.45 4.13
CA GLY A 75 -11.10 13.75 4.16
C GLY A 75 -11.78 14.86 3.36
N LYS A 76 -12.91 14.58 2.70
CA LYS A 76 -13.72 15.61 2.03
C LYS A 76 -14.67 16.22 3.06
N GLU A 77 -14.28 17.34 3.65
CA GLU A 77 -15.27 18.25 4.24
C GLU A 77 -16.18 18.76 3.09
N GLU A 78 -17.49 18.57 3.21
CA GLU A 78 -18.50 19.20 2.33
C GLU A 78 -18.55 20.72 2.53
#